data_AF-A0A0Q9SWQ5-F1
#
_entry.id   AF-A0A0Q9SWQ5-F1
#
_cell.length_a   1.000
_cell.length_b   1.000
_cell.length_c   1.000
_cell.angle_alpha   90.00
_cell.angle_beta   90.00
_cell.angle_gamma   90.00
#
_symmetry.space_group_name_H-M   'P 1'
#
loop_
_entity.id
_entity.type
_entity.pdbx_description
1 polymer ?
#
loop_
_entity_poly.entity_id
_entity_poly.type
_entity_poly.pdbx_seq_one_letter_code
_entity_poly.pdbx_strand_id
1 'polypeptide(L)' 'MSEYVQFKLEKQKLDDFVAQKFKIVGVKEDLEGAWLDLEHPGGETANLHLKTANARKYYVTLLLKQGQTQA' A
#
# COMPACT_ATOMS: atom_id res chain seq x y z
N MET A 1 16.39 10.99 -9.98
CA MET A 1 15.89 9.60 -10.14
C MET A 1 14.57 9.67 -10.89
N SER A 2 14.32 8.77 -11.84
CA SER A 2 13.06 8.76 -12.59
C SER A 2 11.89 8.35 -11.70
N GLU A 3 10.76 9.05 -11.80
CA GLU A 3 9.52 8.78 -11.06
C GLU A 3 9.08 7.31 -11.18
N TYR A 4 9.32 6.70 -12.35
CA TYR A 4 9.04 5.29 -12.60
C TYR A 4 9.84 4.34 -11.69
N VAL A 5 11.09 4.67 -11.38
CA VAL A 5 11.94 3.86 -10.49
C VAL A 5 11.42 3.94 -9.06
N GLN A 6 11.00 5.13 -8.61
CA GLN A 6 10.39 5.29 -7.29
C GLN A 6 9.08 4.49 -7.19
N PHE A 7 8.22 4.59 -8.20
CA PHE A 7 7.01 3.78 -8.26
C PHE A 7 7.31 2.27 -8.18
N LYS A 8 8.32 1.78 -8.90
CA LYS A 8 8.68 0.36 -8.89
C LYS A 8 9.12 -0.11 -7.50
N LEU A 9 9.90 0.70 -6.79
CA LEU A 9 10.34 0.42 -5.42
C LEU A 9 9.16 0.44 -4.43
N GLU A 10 8.28 1.42 -4.55
CA GLU A 10 7.07 1.54 -3.73
C GLU A 10 6.12 0.38 -3.94
N LYS A 11 5.89 0.01 -5.21
CA LYS A 11 5.09 -1.16 -5.58
C LYS A 11 5.67 -2.43 -4.97
N GLN A 12 6.97 -2.66 -5.12
CA GLN A 12 7.63 -3.84 -4.60
C GLN A 12 7.48 -3.94 -3.07
N LYS A 13 7.70 -2.85 -2.34
CA LYS A 13 7.48 -2.82 -0.89
C LYS A 13 6.06 -3.20 -0.51
N LEU A 14 5.06 -2.65 -1.21
CA LEU A 14 3.66 -2.96 -0.94
C LEU A 14 3.33 -4.42 -1.25
N ASP A 15 3.87 -4.96 -2.36
CA ASP A 15 3.74 -6.37 -2.71
C ASP A 15 4.39 -7.28 -1.65
N ASP A 16 5.55 -6.90 -1.08
CA ASP A 16 6.20 -7.64 -0.01
C ASP A 16 5.34 -7.69 1.27
N PHE A 17 4.66 -6.59 1.63
CA PHE A 17 3.72 -6.58 2.77
C PHE A 17 2.49 -7.46 2.49
N VAL A 18 1.92 -7.37 1.29
CA VAL A 18 0.78 -8.21 0.89
C VAL A 18 1.16 -9.70 0.88
N ALA A 19 2.36 -10.05 0.42
CA ALA A 19 2.89 -11.41 0.45
C ALA A 19 3.02 -11.93 1.88
N GLN A 20 3.43 -11.05 2.80
CA GLN A 20 3.49 -11.30 4.24
C GLN A 20 2.11 -11.27 4.92
N LYS A 21 0.99 -11.30 4.19
CA LYS A 21 -0.39 -11.31 4.73
C LYS A 21 -0.80 -10.04 5.49
N PHE A 22 -0.07 -8.93 5.33
CA PHE A 22 -0.53 -7.65 5.84
C PHE A 22 -1.77 -7.18 5.07
N LYS A 23 -2.72 -6.59 5.79
CA LYS A 23 -3.95 -6.00 5.26
C LYS A 23 -3.91 -4.50 5.45
N ILE A 24 -4.51 -3.77 4.52
CA ILE A 24 -4.63 -2.31 4.65
C ILE A 24 -5.82 -2.05 5.57
N VAL A 25 -5.57 -1.42 6.71
CA VAL A 25 -6.58 -1.08 7.72
C VAL A 25 -6.92 0.41 7.73
N GLY A 26 -6.01 1.25 7.25
CA GLY A 26 -6.19 2.69 7.17
C GLY A 26 -5.44 3.29 5.99
N VAL A 27 -6.00 4.36 5.45
CA VAL A 27 -5.36 5.15 4.38
C VAL A 27 -5.51 6.62 4.71
N LYS A 28 -4.42 7.38 4.64
CA LYS A 28 -4.41 8.83 4.81
C LYS A 28 -3.67 9.46 3.63
N GLU A 29 -4.41 10.18 2.80
CA GLU A 29 -3.86 10.91 1.65
C GLU A 29 -3.58 12.38 2.02
N ASP A 30 -2.47 12.90 1.50
CA ASP A 30 -2.07 14.29 1.61
C ASP A 30 -1.36 14.77 0.31
N LEU A 31 -0.92 16.03 0.29
CA LEU A 31 -0.31 16.61 -0.92
C LEU A 31 1.08 16.01 -1.26
N GLU A 32 1.75 15.40 -0.29
CA GLU A 32 3.04 14.73 -0.45
C GLU A 32 2.90 13.24 -0.81
N GLY A 33 1.71 12.65 -0.66
CA GLY A 33 1.52 11.23 -0.93
C GLY A 33 0.30 10.59 -0.28
N ALA A 34 0.42 9.28 -0.05
CA ALA A 34 -0.56 8.45 0.64
C ALA A 34 0.15 7.60 1.69
N TRP A 35 -0.31 7.70 2.93
CA TRP A 35 0.10 6.87 4.04
C TRP A 35 -0.86 5.69 4.16
N LEU A 36 -0.31 4.49 4.17
CA LEU A 36 -1.06 3.25 4.34
C LEU A 36 -0.71 2.65 5.69
N ASP A 37 -1.74 2.46 6.52
CA ASP A 37 -1.65 1.67 7.73
C ASP A 37 -1.96 0.22 7.39
N LEU A 38 -0.98 -0.63 7.65
CA LEU A 38 -0.98 -2.06 7.38
C LEU A 38 -0.99 -2.80 8.71
N GLU A 39 -1.81 -3.83 8.81
CA GLU A 39 -1.87 -4.70 9.98
C GLU A 39 -1.69 -6.16 9.55
N HIS A 40 -0.82 -6.86 10.24
CA HIS A 40 -0.62 -8.29 10.12
C HIS A 40 -1.54 -9.01 11.12
N PRO A 41 -2.16 -10.15 10.74
CA PRO A 41 -2.91 -10.98 11.69
C PRO A 41 -2.10 -11.47 12.89
N GLY A 42 -0.76 -11.40 12.84
CA GLY A 42 0.13 -11.68 13.97
C GLY A 42 0.25 -10.54 15.00
N GLY A 43 -0.45 -9.41 14.80
CA GLY A 43 -0.43 -8.25 15.69
C GLY A 43 0.65 -7.21 15.35
N GLU A 44 1.37 -7.38 14.24
CA GLU A 44 2.35 -6.41 13.75
C GLU A 44 1.66 -5.32 12.94
N THR A 45 1.99 -4.07 13.21
CA THR A 45 1.53 -2.94 12.40
C THR A 45 2.70 -2.34 11.63
N ALA A 46 2.44 -1.98 10.39
CA ALA A 46 3.40 -1.34 9.52
C ALA A 46 2.76 -0.11 8.87
N ASN A 47 3.55 0.91 8.63
CA ASN A 47 3.08 2.13 8.00
C ASN A 47 3.95 2.41 6.76
N LEU A 48 3.31 2.60 5.61
CA LEU A 48 3.98 2.79 4.32
C LEU A 48 3.56 4.12 3.69
N HIS A 49 4.54 4.98 3.43
CA HIS A 49 4.33 6.23 2.68
C HIS A 49 4.62 6.04 1.19
N LEU A 50 3.61 6.28 0.36
CA LEU A 50 3.65 6.25 -1.08
C LEU A 50 3.60 7.68 -1.63
N LYS A 51 4.64 8.11 -2.34
CA LYS A 51 4.74 9.48 -2.88
C LYS A 51 4.27 9.56 -4.32
N THR A 52 4.41 8.48 -5.10
CA THR A 52 4.08 8.52 -6.53
C THR A 52 2.58 8.36 -6.81
N ALA A 53 2.10 9.06 -7.83
CA ALA A 53 0.70 8.95 -8.28
C ALA A 53 0.34 7.54 -8.76
N ASN A 54 1.29 6.82 -9.36
CA ASN A 54 1.09 5.44 -9.80
C ASN A 54 0.96 4.47 -8.61
N ALA A 55 1.70 4.71 -7.52
CA ALA A 55 1.54 3.93 -6.31
C ALA A 55 0.16 4.14 -5.69
N ARG A 56 -0.41 5.35 -5.79
CA ARG A 56 -1.79 5.63 -5.36
C ARG A 56 -2.82 4.79 -6.08
N LYS A 57 -2.75 4.72 -7.41
CA LYS A 57 -3.63 3.85 -8.21
C LYS A 57 -3.46 2.37 -7.85
N TYR A 58 -2.22 1.96 -7.54
CA TYR A 58 -1.92 0.58 -7.21
C TYR A 58 -2.53 0.13 -5.87
N TYR A 59 -2.34 0.90 -4.79
CA TYR A 59 -2.91 0.49 -3.50
C TYR A 59 -4.43 0.49 -3.52
N VAL A 60 -5.08 1.41 -4.24
CA VAL A 60 -6.55 1.41 -4.39
C VAL A 60 -7.01 0.12 -5.03
N THR A 61 -6.30 -0.37 -6.05
CA THR A 61 -6.60 -1.67 -6.68
C THR A 61 -6.45 -2.81 -5.68
N LEU A 62 -5.44 -2.77 -4.81
CA LEU A 62 -5.25 -3.77 -3.75
C LEU A 62 -6.35 -3.69 -2.68
N LEU A 63 -6.74 -2.49 -2.26
CA LEU A 63 -7.82 -2.25 -1.31
C LEU A 63 -9.16 -2.81 -1.84
N LEU A 64 -9.47 -2.54 -3.10
CA LEU A 64 -10.67 -3.07 -3.77
C LEU A 64 -10.65 -4.60 -3.82
N LYS A 65 -9.50 -5.21 -4.15
CA LYS A 65 -9.34 -6.68 -4.12
C LYS A 65 -9.52 -7.27 -2.72
N GLN A 66 -9.01 -6.59 -1.68
CA GLN A 66 -9.20 -6.99 -0.28
C GLN A 66 -10.67 -6.93 0.13
N GLY A 67 -11.39 -5.86 -0.27
CA GLY A 67 -12.82 -5.72 -0.01
C GLY A 67 -13.69 -6.73 -0.76
N GLN A 68 -13.33 -7.08 -2.01
CA GLN A 68 -14.04 -8.11 -2.77
C GLN A 68 -13.88 -9.53 -2.22
N THR A 69 -12.82 -9.79 -1.45
CA THR A 69 -12.60 -11.10 -0.82
C THR A 69 -13.46 -11.30 0.45
N GLN A 70 -14.20 -10.27 0.90
CA GLN A 70 -15.08 -10.33 2.07
C GLN A 70 -16.57 -10.52 1.73
N ALA A 71 -16.92 -10.85 0.47
CA ALA A 71 -18.31 -11.09 0.03
C ALA A 71 -18.60 -12.58 -0.20
#